data_AF-A0A0X3RSP3-F1
#
_entry.id   AF-A0A0X3RSP3-F1
#
_cell.length_a   1.000
_cell.length_b   1.000
_cell.length_c   1.000
_cell.angle_alpha   90.00
_cell.angle_beta   90.00
_cell.angle_gamma   90.00
#
_symmetry.space_group_name_H-M   'P 1'
#
loop_
_entity.id
_entity.type
_entity.pdbx_description
1 polymer ?
#
loop_
_entity_poly.entity_id
_entity_poly.type
_entity_poly.pdbx_seq_one_letter_code
_entity_poly.pdbx_strand_id
1 'polypeptide(L)'
;MNTRRILTCTLRSATSATLAVSGYIHAQLWGEEYRSLPVIGLLFLFQASLSFAFAVLVLIGTPPLAVRVGAAGVAAGALVGFIASRTVGVFGFTEHGFQPAPQALLSLLAETATLLLLAVWQATLIAQQRAAGPPARTHEWRPPATRTPSN
;
A
#
# COMPACT_ATOMS: atom_id res chain seq x y z
N MET A 1 -25.63 -7.41 5.39
CA MET A 1 -24.42 -6.56 5.40
C MET A 1 -24.01 -6.32 3.95
N ASN A 2 -23.69 -5.08 3.54
CA ASN A 2 -23.40 -4.77 2.13
C ASN A 2 -22.05 -5.38 1.71
N THR A 3 -22.02 -6.21 0.66
CA THR A 3 -20.81 -6.89 0.14
C THR A 3 -19.64 -5.94 -0.08
N ARG A 4 -19.91 -4.69 -0.48
CA ARG A 4 -18.88 -3.65 -0.64
C ARG A 4 -18.18 -3.30 0.66
N ARG A 5 -18.94 -3.19 1.77
CA ARG A 5 -18.37 -2.88 3.08
C ARG A 5 -17.53 -4.04 3.61
N ILE A 6 -17.96 -5.28 3.34
CA ILE A 6 -17.18 -6.48 3.68
C ILE A 6 -15.85 -6.45 2.93
N LEU A 7 -15.88 -6.30 1.60
CA LEU A 7 -14.68 -6.28 0.78
C LEU A 7 -13.68 -5.20 1.23
N THR A 8 -14.14 -3.96 1.44
CA THR A 8 -13.27 -2.88 1.92
C THR A 8 -12.69 -3.19 3.30
N CYS A 9 -13.49 -3.73 4.22
CA CYS A 9 -13.00 -4.08 5.55
C CYS A 9 -11.96 -5.21 5.49
N THR A 10 -12.20 -6.22 4.64
CA THR A 10 -11.27 -7.33 4.41
C THR A 10 -9.95 -6.84 3.81
N LEU A 11 -9.99 -6.07 2.72
CA LEU A 11 -8.78 -5.53 2.09
C LEU A 11 -7.99 -4.64 3.07
N ARG A 12 -8.69 -3.77 3.79
CA ARG A 12 -8.06 -2.90 4.79
C ARG A 12 -7.37 -3.69 5.90
N SER A 13 -8.07 -4.65 6.48
CA SER A 13 -7.55 -5.45 7.60
C SER A 13 -6.40 -6.34 7.13
N ALA A 14 -6.52 -6.93 5.94
CA ALA A 14 -5.46 -7.74 5.35
C ALA A 14 -4.21 -6.90 5.05
N THR A 15 -4.34 -5.72 4.42
CA THR A 15 -3.19 -4.83 4.16
C THR A 15 -2.53 -4.36 5.45
N SER A 16 -3.32 -4.02 6.47
CA SER A 16 -2.79 -3.65 7.79
C SER A 16 -2.01 -4.81 8.42
N ALA A 17 -2.55 -6.02 8.35
CA ALA A 17 -1.88 -7.21 8.87
C ALA A 17 -0.56 -7.51 8.14
N THR A 18 -0.52 -7.42 6.80
CA THR A 18 0.73 -7.67 6.04
C THR A 18 1.79 -6.62 6.33
N LEU A 19 1.41 -5.35 6.51
CA LEU A 19 2.32 -4.28 6.95
C LEU A 19 2.85 -4.54 8.36
N ALA A 20 2.00 -4.96 9.30
CA ALA A 20 2.42 -5.29 10.66
C ALA A 20 3.39 -6.49 10.68
N VAL A 21 3.12 -7.52 9.88
CA VAL A 21 4.02 -8.68 9.74
C VAL A 21 5.36 -8.26 9.14
N SER A 22 5.36 -7.44 8.08
CA SER A 22 6.60 -6.90 7.50
C SER A 22 7.39 -6.09 8.53
N GLY A 23 6.72 -5.22 9.30
CA GLY A 23 7.34 -4.45 10.37
C GLY A 23 7.95 -5.32 11.47
N TYR A 24 7.24 -6.37 11.87
CA TYR A 24 7.73 -7.34 12.85
C TYR A 24 9.00 -8.06 12.37
N ILE A 25 8.99 -8.55 11.13
CA ILE A 25 10.14 -9.26 10.55
C ILE A 25 11.36 -8.33 10.47
N HIS A 26 11.19 -7.07 10.03
CA HIS A 26 12.29 -6.11 9.98
C HIS A 26 12.82 -5.74 11.37
N ALA A 27 11.94 -5.62 12.37
CA ALA A 27 12.35 -5.36 13.75
C ALA A 27 13.13 -6.55 14.34
N GLN A 28 12.70 -7.78 14.04
CA GLN A 28 13.40 -9.00 14.44
C GLN A 28 14.79 -9.04 13.79
N LEU A 29 14.87 -8.85 12.48
CA LEU A 29 16.13 -8.84 11.73
C LEU A 29 17.09 -7.75 12.20
N TRP A 30 16.56 -6.58 12.53
CA TRP A 30 17.36 -5.55 13.17
C TRP A 30 17.95 -6.03 14.50
N GLY A 31 17.15 -6.66 15.37
CA GLY A 31 17.62 -7.09 16.69
C GLY A 31 18.64 -8.24 16.64
N GLU A 32 18.41 -9.21 15.74
CA GLU A 32 19.17 -10.46 15.69
C GLU A 32 20.41 -10.37 14.79
N GLU A 33 20.30 -9.76 13.62
CA GLU A 33 21.31 -9.87 12.56
C GLU A 33 22.00 -8.54 12.24
N TYR A 34 21.24 -7.44 12.22
CA TYR A 34 21.72 -6.17 11.63
C TYR A 34 21.98 -5.05 12.62
N ARG A 35 21.77 -5.25 13.93
CA ARG A 35 21.88 -4.20 14.95
C ARG A 35 23.24 -3.50 14.96
N SER A 36 24.31 -4.25 14.69
CA SER A 36 25.69 -3.79 14.72
C SER A 36 26.12 -3.04 13.44
N LEU A 37 25.34 -3.14 12.36
CA LEU A 37 25.61 -2.46 11.11
C LEU A 37 25.05 -1.03 11.16
N PRO A 38 25.89 0.04 11.17
CA PRO A 38 25.42 1.38 11.46
C PRO A 38 24.33 1.89 10.50
N VAL A 39 24.53 1.68 9.19
CA VAL A 39 23.58 2.14 8.16
C VAL A 39 22.48 1.11 7.94
N ILE A 40 22.84 -0.16 7.75
CA ILE A 40 21.86 -1.22 7.43
C ILE A 40 20.91 -1.44 8.60
N GLY A 41 21.41 -1.56 9.83
CA GLY A 41 20.57 -1.67 11.02
C GLY A 41 19.59 -0.50 11.15
N LEU A 42 20.04 0.73 10.88
CA LEU A 42 19.16 1.90 10.92
C LEU A 42 18.06 1.82 9.84
N LEU A 43 18.39 1.36 8.63
CA LEU A 43 17.39 1.18 7.56
C LEU A 43 16.35 0.12 7.93
N PHE A 44 16.75 -1.01 8.53
CA PHE A 44 15.81 -2.03 9.01
C PHE A 44 14.88 -1.49 10.11
N LEU A 45 15.43 -0.74 11.07
CA LEU A 45 14.63 -0.14 12.14
C LEU A 45 13.66 0.93 11.62
N PHE A 46 14.12 1.76 10.68
CA PHE A 46 13.30 2.77 10.03
C PHE A 46 12.16 2.12 9.24
N GLN A 47 12.48 1.08 8.46
CA GLN A 47 11.50 0.32 7.69
C GLN A 47 10.47 -0.37 8.59
N ALA A 48 10.91 -0.95 9.71
CA ALA A 48 10.00 -1.54 10.71
C ALA A 48 9.04 -0.48 11.28
N SER A 49 9.59 0.67 11.68
CA SER A 49 8.83 1.79 12.26
C SER A 49 7.78 2.33 11.30
N LEU A 50 8.15 2.56 10.04
CA LEU A 50 7.21 2.98 9.01
C LEU A 50 6.15 1.93 8.74
N SER A 51 6.52 0.66 8.63
CA SER A 51 5.57 -0.43 8.40
C SER A 51 4.50 -0.50 9.48
N PHE A 52 4.88 -0.38 10.76
CA PHE A 52 3.92 -0.31 11.86
C PHE A 52 3.06 0.96 11.82
N ALA A 53 3.66 2.12 11.57
CA ALA A 53 2.92 3.38 11.47
C ALA A 53 1.85 3.30 10.37
N PHE A 54 2.23 2.82 9.18
CA PHE A 54 1.29 2.63 8.07
C PHE A 54 0.28 1.52 8.34
N ALA A 55 0.64 0.44 9.06
CA ALA A 55 -0.33 -0.59 9.45
C ALA A 55 -1.47 0.01 10.28
N VAL A 56 -1.15 0.88 11.24
CA VAL A 56 -2.14 1.59 12.07
C VAL A 56 -2.94 2.60 11.22
N LEU A 57 -2.27 3.43 10.42
CA LEU A 57 -2.93 4.45 9.59
C LEU A 57 -3.87 3.83 8.55
N VAL A 58 -3.50 2.68 7.97
CA VAL A 58 -4.35 1.96 7.02
C VAL A 58 -5.57 1.36 7.72
N LEU A 59 -5.41 0.85 8.95
CA LEU A 59 -6.50 0.22 9.69
C LEU A 59 -7.61 1.20 10.09
N ILE A 60 -7.24 2.44 10.39
CA ILE A 60 -8.17 3.46 10.88
C ILE A 60 -8.96 4.08 9.72
N GLY A 61 -10.27 3.84 9.71
CA GLY A 61 -11.20 4.51 8.80
C GLY A 61 -10.98 4.18 7.32
N THR A 62 -11.15 5.19 6.46
CA THR A 62 -10.88 5.09 5.02
C THR A 62 -9.58 5.85 4.73
N PRO A 63 -8.43 5.15 4.55
CA PRO A 63 -7.16 5.83 4.42
C PRO A 63 -7.13 6.67 3.13
N PRO A 64 -6.68 7.93 3.20
CA PRO A 64 -6.54 8.78 2.02
C PRO A 64 -5.54 8.18 1.04
N LEU A 65 -5.60 8.59 -0.23
CA LEU A 65 -4.68 8.09 -1.27
C LEU A 65 -3.22 8.22 -0.86
N ALA A 66 -2.84 9.34 -0.22
CA ALA A 66 -1.48 9.57 0.27
C ALA A 66 -0.99 8.49 1.24
N VAL A 67 -1.85 8.02 2.16
CA VAL A 67 -1.50 6.94 3.11
C VAL A 67 -1.28 5.63 2.37
N ARG A 68 -2.12 5.33 1.38
CA ARG A 68 -1.99 4.10 0.57
C ARG A 68 -0.75 4.11 -0.32
N VAL A 69 -0.42 5.26 -0.90
CA VAL A 69 0.82 5.46 -1.67
C VAL A 69 2.04 5.37 -0.76
N GLY A 70 2.00 5.95 0.44
CA GLY A 70 3.06 5.83 1.44
C GLY A 70 3.30 4.38 1.85
N ALA A 71 2.23 3.64 2.17
CA ALA A 71 2.31 2.21 2.48
C ALA A 71 2.89 1.38 1.32
N ALA A 72 2.50 1.69 0.08
CA ALA A 72 3.09 1.06 -1.10
C ALA A 72 4.57 1.40 -1.25
N GLY A 73 4.97 2.65 -0.99
CA GLY A 73 6.35 3.09 -1.01
C GLY A 73 7.22 2.38 0.02
N VAL A 74 6.69 2.14 1.22
CA VAL A 74 7.34 1.35 2.28
C VAL A 74 7.58 -0.08 1.79
N ALA A 75 6.55 -0.77 1.31
CA ALA A 75 6.70 -2.15 0.82
C ALA A 75 7.63 -2.24 -0.40
N ALA A 76 7.50 -1.34 -1.37
CA ALA A 76 8.36 -1.29 -2.54
C ALA A 76 9.82 -0.97 -2.18
N GLY A 77 10.04 -0.08 -1.21
CA GLY A 77 11.38 0.27 -0.71
C GLY A 77 12.10 -0.94 -0.12
N ALA A 78 11.41 -1.77 0.67
CA ALA A 78 11.98 -3.01 1.18
C ALA A 78 12.33 -3.99 0.06
N LEU A 79 11.45 -4.21 -0.91
CA LEU A 79 11.73 -5.08 -2.07
C LEU A 79 12.92 -4.60 -2.89
N VAL A 80 13.00 -3.29 -3.16
CA VAL A 80 14.13 -2.70 -3.87
C VAL A 80 15.41 -2.87 -3.06
N GLY A 81 15.37 -2.64 -1.74
CA GLY A 81 16.52 -2.88 -0.86
C GLY A 81 16.97 -4.34 -0.86
N PHE A 82 16.03 -5.28 -0.79
CA PHE A 82 16.26 -6.72 -0.85
C PHE A 82 16.91 -7.17 -2.16
N ILE A 83 16.42 -6.66 -3.29
CA ILE A 83 16.97 -6.95 -4.62
C ILE A 83 18.35 -6.31 -4.75
N ALA A 84 18.50 -5.05 -4.33
CA ALA A 84 19.76 -4.33 -4.40
C ALA A 84 20.85 -5.03 -3.57
N SER A 85 20.54 -5.48 -2.35
CA SER A 85 21.51 -6.19 -1.49
C SER A 85 22.01 -7.49 -2.12
N ARG A 86 21.23 -8.12 -3.01
CA ARG A 86 21.57 -9.38 -3.69
C ARG A 86 22.20 -9.23 -5.07
N THR A 87 22.20 -8.01 -5.62
CA THR A 87 22.65 -7.75 -7.00
C THR A 87 23.84 -6.82 -7.06
N VAL A 88 23.70 -5.61 -6.52
CA VAL A 88 24.71 -4.54 -6.58
C VAL A 88 25.28 -4.18 -5.21
N GLY A 89 24.68 -4.73 -4.14
CA GLY A 89 24.96 -4.35 -2.76
C GLY A 89 24.33 -3.02 -2.36
N VAL A 90 24.28 -2.77 -1.05
CA VAL A 90 23.71 -1.55 -0.45
C VAL A 90 24.70 -1.06 0.60
N PHE A 91 25.32 0.10 0.39
CA PHE A 91 26.36 0.65 1.29
C PHE A 91 27.50 -0.35 1.62
N GLY A 92 27.91 -1.17 0.64
CA GLY A 92 28.95 -2.20 0.83
C GLY A 92 28.46 -3.49 1.50
N PHE A 93 27.17 -3.59 1.82
CA PHE A 93 26.53 -4.80 2.32
C PHE A 93 25.90 -5.60 1.19
N THR A 94 26.22 -6.90 1.12
CA THR A 94 25.67 -7.84 0.15
C THR A 94 25.14 -9.08 0.84
N GLU A 95 24.02 -9.60 0.35
CA GLU A 95 23.38 -10.81 0.86
C GLU A 95 23.25 -11.86 -0.24
N HIS A 96 23.21 -13.14 0.16
CA HIS A 96 23.08 -14.24 -0.79
C HIS A 96 21.86 -15.11 -0.48
N GLY A 97 21.09 -15.43 -1.53
CA GLY A 97 19.92 -16.30 -1.43
C GLY A 97 18.86 -15.78 -0.46
N PHE A 98 18.24 -16.68 0.29
CA PHE A 98 17.23 -16.35 1.31
C PHE A 98 17.79 -16.32 2.73
N GLN A 99 19.10 -16.08 2.89
CA GLN A 99 19.66 -15.80 4.20
C GLN A 99 19.41 -14.33 4.57
N PRO A 100 19.07 -14.04 5.84
CA PRO A 100 18.71 -14.97 6.92
C PRO A 100 17.38 -15.69 6.66
N ALA A 101 17.39 -17.02 6.81
CA ALA A 101 16.25 -17.88 6.53
C ALA A 101 15.51 -18.29 7.81
N PRO A 102 14.16 -18.31 7.84
CA PRO A 102 13.22 -18.05 6.74
C PRO A 102 12.76 -16.59 6.61
N GLN A 103 13.29 -15.68 7.43
CA GLN A 103 12.83 -14.30 7.59
C GLN A 103 12.85 -13.52 6.26
N ALA A 104 13.92 -13.67 5.47
CA ALA A 104 14.06 -13.05 4.15
C ALA A 104 12.88 -13.40 3.21
N LEU A 105 12.49 -14.68 3.15
CA LEU A 105 11.38 -15.14 2.33
C LEU A 105 10.04 -14.63 2.88
N LEU A 106 9.85 -14.68 4.19
CA LEU A 106 8.63 -14.18 4.83
C LEU A 106 8.44 -12.68 4.61
N SER A 107 9.52 -11.91 4.67
CA SER A 107 9.50 -10.46 4.40
C SER A 107 9.08 -10.18 2.95
N LEU A 108 9.73 -10.85 1.99
CA LEU A 108 9.42 -10.77 0.57
C LEU A 108 7.94 -11.07 0.28
N LEU A 109 7.40 -12.13 0.90
CA LEU A 109 5.98 -12.48 0.77
C LEU A 109 5.06 -11.42 1.39
N ALA A 110 5.38 -10.91 2.58
CA ALA A 110 4.58 -9.89 3.25
C ALA A 110 4.55 -8.57 2.48
N GLU A 111 5.69 -8.14 1.93
CA GLU A 111 5.82 -6.93 1.12
C GLU A 111 5.05 -7.07 -0.21
N THR A 112 5.22 -8.20 -0.89
CA THR A 112 4.52 -8.50 -2.14
C THR A 112 3.01 -8.56 -1.92
N ALA A 113 2.55 -9.22 -0.85
CA ALA A 113 1.14 -9.28 -0.49
C ALA A 113 0.58 -7.87 -0.20
N THR A 114 1.34 -7.02 0.51
CA THR A 114 0.94 -5.63 0.77
C THR A 114 0.70 -4.86 -0.52
N LEU A 115 1.62 -4.94 -1.49
CA LEU A 115 1.49 -4.29 -2.79
C LEU A 115 0.29 -4.81 -3.58
N LEU A 116 0.10 -6.14 -3.63
CA LEU A 116 -1.03 -6.75 -4.33
C LEU A 116 -2.36 -6.33 -3.72
N LEU A 117 -2.49 -6.34 -2.39
CA LEU A 117 -3.71 -5.93 -1.69
C LEU A 117 -4.01 -4.44 -1.93
N LEU A 118 -3.00 -3.57 -1.88
CA LEU A 118 -3.16 -2.15 -2.20
C LEU A 118 -3.57 -1.92 -3.65
N ALA A 119 -3.00 -2.68 -4.59
CA ALA A 119 -3.34 -2.60 -6.01
C ALA A 119 -4.79 -3.05 -6.26
N VAL A 120 -5.19 -4.19 -5.68
CA VAL A 120 -6.58 -4.68 -5.75
C VAL A 120 -7.53 -3.66 -5.14
N TRP A 121 -7.21 -3.13 -3.96
CA TRP A 121 -8.02 -2.10 -3.32
C TRP A 121 -8.14 -0.86 -4.21
N GLN A 122 -7.05 -0.35 -4.77
CA GLN A 122 -7.11 0.82 -5.64
C GLN A 122 -7.90 0.56 -6.93
N ALA A 123 -7.76 -0.62 -7.54
CA ALA A 123 -8.52 -1.03 -8.71
C ALA A 123 -10.03 -1.10 -8.42
N THR A 124 -10.42 -1.65 -7.26
CA THR A 124 -11.83 -1.72 -6.87
C THR A 124 -12.45 -0.34 -6.67
N LEU A 125 -11.73 0.62 -6.08
CA LEU A 125 -12.21 2.00 -5.94
C LEU A 125 -12.38 2.69 -7.31
N ILE A 126 -11.44 2.49 -8.23
CA ILE A 126 -11.52 3.05 -9.60
C ILE A 126 -12.71 2.46 -10.36
N ALA A 127 -12.90 1.13 -10.28
CA ALA A 127 -14.03 0.46 -10.92
C ALA A 127 -15.38 0.98 -10.38
N GLN A 128 -15.47 1.24 -9.06
CA GLN A 128 -16.66 1.81 -8.44
C GLN A 128 -16.94 3.23 -8.91
N GLN A 129 -15.92 4.10 -8.99
CA GLN A 129 -16.06 5.46 -9.52
C GLN A 129 -16.57 5.46 -10.97
N ARG A 130 -16.07 4.54 -11.80
CA ARG A 130 -16.52 4.39 -13.20
C ARG A 130 -17.96 3.91 -13.31
N ALA A 131 -18.35 2.95 -12.47
CA ALA A 131 -19.73 2.43 -12.44
C ALA A 131 -20.74 3.46 -11.93
N ALA A 132 -20.31 4.38 -11.06
CA ALA A 132 -21.12 5.49 -10.56
C ALA A 132 -21.06 6.73 -11.46
N GLY A 133 -20.89 6.55 -12.79
CA GLY A 133 -20.58 7.59 -13.78
C GLY A 133 -21.41 8.88 -13.70
N PRO A 134 -20.96 9.96 -14.38
CA PRO A 134 -21.46 11.32 -14.17
C PRO A 134 -22.99 11.33 -14.17
N PRO A 135 -23.67 12.04 -13.24
CA PRO A 135 -25.11 12.18 -13.32
C PRO A 135 -25.39 12.62 -14.74
N ALA A 136 -26.21 11.85 -15.46
CA ALA A 136 -26.64 12.22 -16.79
C ALA A 136 -27.04 13.68 -16.66
N ARG A 137 -26.27 14.58 -17.30
CA ARG A 137 -26.70 15.96 -17.43
C ARG A 137 -28.02 15.78 -18.15
N THR A 138 -29.12 15.83 -17.40
CA THR A 138 -30.42 16.12 -17.95
C THR A 138 -30.15 17.44 -18.61
N HIS A 139 -29.84 17.39 -19.90
CA HIS A 139 -30.04 18.50 -20.80
C HIS A 139 -31.52 18.76 -20.60
N GLU A 140 -31.84 19.63 -19.64
CA GLU A 140 -33.17 20.14 -19.47
C GLU A 140 -33.42 20.83 -20.80
N TRP A 141 -34.07 20.09 -21.69
CA TRP A 141 -34.46 20.58 -22.99
C TRP A 141 -35.41 21.73 -22.71
N ARG A 142 -34.88 22.95 -22.75
CA ARG A 142 -35.69 24.16 -22.68
C ARG A 142 -36.30 24.32 -24.07
N PRO A 143 -37.61 24.11 -24.26
CA PRO A 143 -38.22 24.34 -25.55
C PRO A 143 -38.01 25.81 -25.94
N PRO A 144 -37.76 26.11 -27.22
CA PRO A 144 -37.57 27.48 -27.68
C PRO A 144 -38.81 28.29 -27.29
N ALA A 145 -38.61 29.36 -26.52
CA ALA A 145 -39.68 30.28 -26.18
C ALA A 145 -40.25 30.87 -27.47
N THR A 146 -41.49 30.52 -27.80
CA THR A 146 -42.26 31.14 -28.86
C THR A 146 -42.37 32.63 -28.56
N ARG A 147 -41.57 33.45 -29.26
CA ARG A 147 -41.80 34.90 -29.28
C ARG A 147 -43.10 35.13 -30.05
N THR A 148 -44.17 35.46 -29.34
CA THR A 148 -45.34 36.09 -29.94
C THR A 148 -44.97 37.51 -30.37
N PRO A 149 -45.20 37.93 -31.62
CA PRO A 149 -45.05 39.31 -32.02
C PRO A 149 -46.17 40.15 -31.36
N SER A 150 -45.78 41.23 -30.71
CA SER A 150 -46.70 42.29 -30.28
C SER A 150 -47.12 43.13 -31.49
N ASN A 151 -48.43 43.30 -31.67
CA ASN A 151 -49.02 44.31 -32.58
C ASN A 151 -48.72 45.74 -32.12
#